data_AF-A0A3M1D7U9-F1
#
_entry.id   AF-A0A3M1D7U9-F1
#
_cell.length_a   1.000
_cell.length_b   1.000
_cell.length_c   1.000
_cell.angle_alpha   90.00
_cell.angle_beta   90.00
_cell.angle_gamma   90.00
#
_symmetry.space_group_name_H-M   'P 1'
#
loop_
_entity.id
_entity.type
_entity.pdbx_description
1 polymer ?
#
loop_
_entity_poly.entity_id
_entity_poly.type
_entity_poly.pdbx_seq_one_letter_code
_entity_poly.pdbx_strand_id
1 'polypeptide(L)'
;MGGLLTTSFSHDDMMPFSISHLVDTSAAGVEIIRRSEGFSDVWYRCPAGVWTIGYGTTSSVLPEVTRERVPGPITEEQGFRFLCRSLIGVYEPPDSIGA
;
A
#
# COMPACT_ATOMS: atom_id res chain seq x y z
N MET A 1 17.41 -11.15 39.35
CA MET A 1 17.32 -9.86 38.64
C MET A 1 17.54 -10.14 37.17
N GLY A 2 16.53 -9.97 36.33
CA GLY A 2 16.61 -10.24 34.89
C GLY A 2 15.22 -10.37 34.29
N GLY A 3 14.49 -9.25 34.23
CA GLY A 3 13.16 -9.20 33.63
C GLY A 3 13.27 -9.28 32.10
N LEU A 4 12.59 -10.25 31.51
CA LEU A 4 12.35 -10.33 30.07
C LEU A 4 11.47 -9.14 29.66
N LEU A 5 12.05 -8.19 28.94
CA LEU A 5 11.30 -7.10 28.31
C LEU A 5 10.47 -7.69 27.16
N THR A 6 9.23 -8.07 27.46
CA THR A 6 8.20 -8.21 26.42
C THR A 6 7.83 -6.79 25.98
N THR A 7 8.49 -6.30 24.94
CA THR A 7 8.03 -5.07 24.27
C THR A 7 6.77 -5.44 23.51
N SER A 8 5.62 -5.22 24.13
CA SER A 8 4.33 -5.23 23.43
C SER A 8 4.41 -4.20 22.31
N PHE A 9 4.55 -4.69 21.08
CA PHE A 9 4.58 -3.87 19.87
C PHE A 9 3.12 -3.49 19.59
N SER A 10 2.68 -2.35 20.10
CA SER A 10 1.34 -1.82 19.85
C SER A 10 1.17 -1.54 18.36
N HIS A 11 0.09 -2.04 17.77
CA HIS A 11 -0.19 -1.92 16.33
C HIS A 11 -0.43 -0.47 15.87
N ASP A 12 -0.77 0.43 16.79
CA ASP A 12 -1.00 1.86 16.52
C ASP A 12 0.30 2.70 16.40
N ASP A 13 1.45 2.19 16.86
CA ASP A 13 2.70 2.98 16.91
C ASP A 13 3.42 3.07 15.54
N MET A 14 3.17 2.14 14.62
CA MET A 14 3.99 2.04 13.39
C MET A 14 3.45 2.79 12.17
N MET A 15 2.25 3.36 12.21
CA MET A 15 1.70 4.13 11.08
C MET A 15 0.76 5.25 11.56
N PRO A 16 1.15 6.54 11.46
CA PRO A 16 0.41 7.67 12.05
C PRO A 16 -0.87 8.08 11.31
N PHE A 17 -1.47 7.20 10.49
CA PHE A 17 -2.63 7.51 9.67
C PHE A 17 -3.76 6.50 9.90
N SER A 18 -4.95 7.00 10.22
CA SER A 18 -6.17 6.18 10.27
C SER A 18 -6.51 5.67 8.87
N ILE A 19 -6.22 4.39 8.61
CA ILE A 19 -6.43 3.70 7.33
C ILE A 19 -7.94 3.54 7.02
N SER A 20 -8.80 3.62 8.05
CA SER A 20 -10.24 3.36 7.98
C SER A 20 -11.02 4.31 7.05
N HIS A 21 -10.46 5.47 6.69
CA HIS A 21 -11.07 6.41 5.73
C HIS A 21 -10.50 6.27 4.31
N LEU A 22 -9.50 5.41 4.12
CA LEU A 22 -8.76 5.26 2.88
C LEU A 22 -9.00 3.91 2.21
N VAL A 23 -9.56 2.90 2.86
CA VAL A 23 -9.84 1.59 2.25
C VAL A 23 -10.98 0.90 3.01
N ASP A 24 -11.86 0.19 2.30
CA ASP A 24 -12.84 -0.74 2.89
C ASP A 24 -12.20 -2.06 3.36
N THR A 25 -10.87 -2.12 3.35
CA THR A 25 -10.08 -3.27 3.83
C THR A 25 -9.58 -2.98 5.24
N SER A 26 -9.71 -3.95 6.15
CA SER A 26 -9.18 -3.81 7.52
C SER A 26 -7.66 -3.59 7.51
N ALA A 27 -7.14 -2.88 8.53
CA ALA A 27 -5.69 -2.68 8.68
C ALA A 27 -4.90 -3.99 8.67
N ALA A 28 -5.47 -5.05 9.28
CA ALA A 28 -4.90 -6.40 9.23
C ALA A 28 -4.84 -6.96 7.80
N GLY A 29 -5.87 -6.72 6.99
CA GLY A 29 -5.89 -7.12 5.57
C GLY A 29 -4.82 -6.40 4.76
N VAL A 30 -4.64 -5.09 4.96
CA VAL A 30 -3.60 -4.33 4.26
C VAL A 30 -2.20 -4.80 4.63
N GLU A 31 -1.96 -5.14 5.89
CA GLU A 31 -0.67 -5.64 6.36
C GLU A 31 -0.33 -7.03 5.77
N ILE A 32 -1.33 -7.89 5.58
CA ILE A 32 -1.14 -9.16 4.86
C ILE A 32 -0.64 -8.90 3.43
N ILE A 33 -1.24 -7.92 2.74
CA ILE A 33 -0.85 -7.56 1.37
C ILE A 33 0.59 -7.02 1.35
N ARG A 34 0.93 -6.09 2.25
CA ARG A 34 2.30 -5.53 2.36
C ARG A 34 3.35 -6.62 2.54
N ARG A 35 3.09 -7.59 3.41
CA ARG A 35 4.01 -8.71 3.68
C ARG A 35 4.13 -9.67 2.51
N SER A 36 3.07 -9.85 1.74
CA SER A 36 3.05 -10.76 0.59
C SER A 36 3.75 -10.17 -0.65
N GLU A 37 3.51 -8.90 -0.95
CA GLU A 37 4.02 -8.23 -2.16
C GLU A 37 5.47 -7.76 -2.03
N GLY A 38 5.87 -7.35 -0.81
CA GLY A 38 7.17 -6.72 -0.59
C GLY A 38 7.24 -5.28 -1.12
N PHE A 39 8.21 -4.51 -0.61
CA PHE A 39 8.39 -3.10 -0.98
C PHE A 39 9.62 -2.91 -1.88
N SER A 40 9.45 -2.18 -2.99
CA SER A 40 10.54 -1.67 -3.82
C SER A 40 10.55 -0.14 -3.81
N ASP A 41 11.63 0.46 -3.32
CA ASP A 41 11.84 1.91 -3.31
C ASP A 41 12.15 2.47 -4.70
N VAL A 42 12.74 1.65 -5.58
CA VAL A 42 13.07 2.01 -6.96
C VAL A 42 12.11 1.39 -7.97
N TRP A 43 12.03 2.01 -9.14
CA TRP A 43 11.30 1.47 -10.28
C TRP A 43 11.94 0.17 -10.78
N TYR A 44 11.12 -0.87 -10.95
CA TYR A 44 11.53 -2.15 -11.54
C TYR A 44 10.56 -2.58 -12.64
N ARG A 45 10.97 -3.57 -13.45
CA ARG A 45 10.08 -4.24 -14.39
C ARG A 45 9.55 -5.51 -13.75
N CYS A 46 8.23 -5.65 -13.63
CA CYS A 46 7.63 -6.90 -13.22
C CYS A 46 7.78 -7.98 -14.32
N PRO A 47 7.48 -9.27 -14.05
CA PRO A 47 7.57 -10.34 -15.05
C PRO A 47 6.74 -10.10 -16.32
N ALA A 48 5.67 -9.31 -16.24
CA ALA A 48 4.87 -8.90 -17.39
C ALA A 48 5.48 -7.72 -18.20
N GLY A 49 6.68 -7.25 -17.83
CA GLY A 49 7.37 -6.15 -18.50
C GLY A 49 6.78 -4.76 -18.20
N VAL A 50 5.90 -4.61 -17.21
CA VAL A 50 5.30 -3.32 -16.81
C VAL A 50 6.19 -2.62 -15.79
N TRP A 51 6.26 -1.29 -15.84
CA TRP A 51 6.97 -0.50 -14.82
C TRP A 51 6.18 -0.52 -13.52
N THR A 52 6.87 -0.88 -12.43
CA THR A 52 6.28 -1.09 -11.11
C THR A 52 7.13 -0.44 -10.02
N ILE A 53 6.49 0.09 -8.97
CA ILE A 53 7.15 0.68 -7.79
C ILE A 53 6.32 0.45 -6.52
N GLY A 54 6.94 0.52 -5.34
CA GLY A 54 6.26 0.31 -4.06
C GLY A 54 5.83 -1.13 -3.87
N TYR A 55 4.59 -1.34 -3.42
CA TYR A 55 3.94 -2.65 -3.28
C TYR A 55 3.20 -3.04 -4.57
N GLY A 56 3.93 -3.19 -5.68
CA GLY A 56 3.33 -3.66 -6.93
C GLY A 56 2.52 -2.60 -7.70
N THR A 57 2.67 -1.31 -7.41
CA THR A 57 1.87 -0.25 -8.07
C THR A 57 2.36 0.00 -9.50
N THR A 58 1.42 0.06 -10.45
CA THR A 58 1.66 0.32 -11.86
C THR A 58 0.77 1.46 -12.37
N SER A 59 1.16 2.09 -13.47
CA SER A 59 0.39 3.16 -14.10
C SER A 59 -0.97 2.70 -14.65
N SER A 60 -1.16 1.39 -14.87
CA SER A 60 -2.47 0.83 -15.27
C SER A 60 -3.46 0.82 -14.10
N VAL A 61 -2.97 0.78 -12.86
CA VAL A 61 -3.81 0.79 -11.66
C VAL A 61 -3.96 2.22 -11.13
N LEU A 62 -2.87 2.99 -11.10
CA LEU A 62 -2.86 4.41 -10.73
C LEU A 62 -2.18 5.23 -11.84
N PRO A 63 -2.94 5.82 -12.78
CA PRO A 63 -2.41 6.56 -13.93
C PRO A 63 -1.46 7.71 -13.58
N GLU A 64 -1.56 8.26 -12.37
CA GLU A 64 -0.67 9.28 -11.85
C GLU A 64 0.71 8.77 -11.41
N VAL A 65 0.85 7.48 -11.16
CA VAL A 65 2.11 6.85 -10.75
C VAL A 65 2.88 6.43 -12.00
N THR A 66 3.62 7.39 -12.56
CA THR A 66 4.55 7.19 -13.68
C THR A 66 5.97 7.61 -13.30
N ARG A 67 6.97 7.18 -14.07
CA ARG A 67 8.38 7.52 -13.82
C ARG A 67 8.67 9.01 -13.89
N GLU A 68 7.89 9.75 -14.66
CA GLU A 68 8.03 11.20 -14.86
C GLU A 68 7.44 11.97 -13.68
N ARG A 69 6.30 11.52 -13.13
CA ARG A 69 5.58 12.18 -12.03
C ARG A 69 6.08 11.77 -10.66
N VAL A 70 6.54 10.52 -10.54
CA VAL A 70 7.10 9.94 -9.32
C VAL A 70 8.55 9.51 -9.62
N PRO A 71 9.49 10.47 -9.65
CA PRO A 71 10.91 10.13 -9.73
C PRO A 71 11.30 9.40 -8.44
N GLY A 72 11.75 8.15 -8.55
CA GLY A 72 12.22 7.37 -7.40
C GLY A 72 13.62 7.82 -6.91
N PRO A 73 14.09 7.31 -5.77
CA PRO A 73 13.44 6.32 -4.91
C PRO A 73 12.31 6.92 -4.05
N ILE A 74 11.31 6.10 -3.74
CA ILE A 74 10.18 6.48 -2.87
C ILE A 74 10.37 5.93 -1.45
N THR A 75 9.72 6.56 -0.48
CA THR A 75 9.66 6.03 0.89
C THR A 75 8.62 4.92 1.00
N GLU A 76 8.77 4.08 2.02
CA GLU A 76 7.79 3.02 2.33
C GLU A 76 6.39 3.59 2.59
N GLU A 77 6.31 4.76 3.22
CA GLU A 77 5.07 5.51 3.42
C GLU A 77 4.44 5.97 2.08
N GLN A 78 5.25 6.43 1.11
CA GLN A 78 4.74 6.77 -0.23
C GLN A 78 4.23 5.51 -0.95
N GLY A 79 4.96 4.40 -0.89
CA GLY A 79 4.53 3.12 -1.43
C GLY A 79 3.24 2.62 -0.78
N PHE A 80 3.12 2.81 0.53
CA PHE A 80 1.93 2.46 1.30
C PHE A 80 0.70 3.27 0.87
N ARG A 81 0.86 4.58 0.64
CA ARG A 81 -0.23 5.41 0.11
C ARG A 81 -0.68 4.97 -1.28
N PHE A 82 0.25 4.58 -2.14
CA PHE A 82 -0.09 4.04 -3.46
C PHE A 82 -0.89 2.74 -3.34
N LEU A 83 -0.48 1.84 -2.44
CA LEU A 83 -1.21 0.61 -2.16
C LEU A 83 -2.64 0.88 -1.65
N CYS A 84 -2.80 1.75 -0.65
CA CYS A 84 -4.14 2.07 -0.14
C CYS A 84 -5.03 2.63 -1.25
N ARG A 85 -4.50 3.56 -2.06
CA ARG A 85 -5.28 4.18 -3.14
C ARG A 85 -5.65 3.21 -4.25
N SER A 86 -4.79 2.24 -4.57
CA SER A 86 -5.10 1.21 -5.57
C SER A 86 -6.20 0.26 -5.11
N LEU A 87 -6.33 0.02 -3.80
CA LEU A 87 -7.37 -0.84 -3.24
C LEU A 87 -8.77 -0.20 -3.29
N ILE A 88 -8.87 1.14 -3.22
CA ILE A 88 -10.16 1.86 -3.34
C ILE A 88 -10.75 1.68 -4.75
N GLY A 89 -9.94 1.91 -5.78
CA GLY A 89 -10.43 2.03 -7.16
C GLY A 89 -10.79 0.72 -7.85
N VAL A 90 -10.49 -0.43 -7.25
CA VAL A 90 -10.64 -1.75 -7.89
C VAL A 90 -11.89 -2.50 -7.40
N TYR A 91 -12.46 -2.13 -6.25
CA TYR A 91 -13.50 -2.91 -5.58
C TYR A 91 -14.85 -2.21 -5.34
N GLU A 92 -15.06 -0.99 -5.81
CA GLU A 92 -16.42 -0.44 -5.88
C GLU A 92 -17.21 -1.18 -6.97
N PRO A 93 -18.28 -1.93 -6.63
CA PRO A 93 -19.23 -2.37 -7.65
C PRO A 93 -19.84 -1.11 -8.29
N PRO A 94 -20.01 -1.07 -9.63
CA PRO A 94 -20.70 0.04 -10.26
C PRO A 94 -22.11 0.07 -9.68
N ASP A 95 -22.37 1.11 -8.90
CA ASP A 95 -23.69 1.58 -8.54
C ASP A 95 -24.54 0.66 -7.64
N SER A 96 -24.51 0.97 -6.35
CA SER A 96 -25.74 1.00 -5.52
C SER A 96 -26.66 2.17 -5.91
N ILE A 97 -26.82 2.44 -7.22
CA ILE A 97 -27.82 3.38 -7.72
C ILE A 97 -29.15 2.63 -7.77
N GLY A 98 -29.96 2.86 -6.74
CA GLY A 98 -31.41 2.76 -6.79
C GLY A 98 -31.99 1.35 -6.77
N ALA A 99 -32.45 0.93 -5.59
CA ALA A 99 -33.65 0.10 -5.44
C ALA A 99 -34.47 0.63 -4.26
#